data_AF-A0A955D2Y4-F1
#
_entry.id   AF-A0A955D2Y4-F1
#
_cell.length_a   1.000
_cell.length_b   1.000
_cell.length_c   1.000
_cell.angle_alpha   90.00
_cell.angle_beta   90.00
_cell.angle_gamma   90.00
#
_symmetry.space_group_name_H-M   'P 1'
#
loop_
_entity.id
_entity.type
_entity.pdbx_description
1 polymer ?
#
loop_
_entity_poly.entity_id
_entity_poly.type
_entity_poly.pdbx_seq_one_letter_code
_entity_poly.pdbx_strand_id
1 'polypeptide(L)'
;MSANEPLRIGIDTTLADFKALVLASKEFRQTVRQSRKGLLWIGGLVVMAAQLPPILHDRPVQFSHNVFTAMGIAIVLLGWPRSRYVHSLLRAFTNASDGEANLGASELVFDDAGLSSHSALLSSWHDWQLVSDIQETSTHLFIHVGRFRAFMIPRARTTCDRSWPEMIEAIRSYRAQARNFERRCPQCGFDLRSLPLHGCPECGWSRGSVGR
;
A
#
# COMPACT_ATOMS: atom_id res chain seq x y z
N MET A 1 -4.49 21.32 -29.53
CA MET A 1 -3.86 20.55 -28.44
C MET A 1 -3.86 19.10 -28.86
N SER A 2 -2.69 18.52 -29.13
CA SER A 2 -2.57 17.08 -29.40
C SER A 2 -2.87 16.36 -28.08
N ALA A 3 -3.78 15.39 -28.09
CA ALA A 3 -3.97 14.51 -26.93
C ALA A 3 -2.64 13.79 -26.66
N ASN A 4 -2.10 13.93 -25.45
CA ASN A 4 -0.90 13.18 -25.07
C ASN A 4 -1.29 11.72 -24.98
N GLU A 5 -0.68 10.88 -25.82
CA GLU A 5 -0.87 9.45 -25.75
C GLU A 5 -0.36 8.93 -24.39
N PRO A 6 -1.15 8.09 -23.68
CA PRO A 6 -0.80 7.61 -22.35
C PRO A 6 0.52 6.84 -22.39
N LEU A 7 1.41 7.18 -21.47
CA LEU A 7 2.71 6.51 -21.36
C LEU A 7 2.52 5.19 -20.63
N ARG A 8 2.75 4.08 -21.32
CA ARG A 8 2.65 2.73 -20.75
C ARG A 8 4.05 2.19 -20.46
N ILE A 9 4.25 1.72 -19.24
CA ILE A 9 5.46 1.02 -18.81
C ILE A 9 5.09 -0.42 -18.49
N GLY A 10 5.60 -1.34 -19.31
CA GLY A 10 5.59 -2.76 -19.00
C GLY A 10 6.75 -3.11 -18.08
N ILE A 11 6.45 -3.79 -16.98
CA ILE A 11 7.47 -4.47 -16.16
C ILE A 11 7.31 -5.96 -16.41
N ASP A 12 8.11 -6.47 -17.35
CA ASP A 12 8.11 -7.89 -17.69
C ASP A 12 8.69 -8.69 -16.51
N THR A 13 7.85 -9.53 -15.93
CA THR A 13 8.24 -10.60 -15.00
C THR A 13 7.99 -11.92 -15.70
N THR A 14 8.87 -12.91 -15.49
CA THR A 14 8.79 -14.14 -16.28
C THR A 14 7.54 -14.95 -15.91
N LEU A 15 6.88 -15.55 -16.90
CA LEU A 15 5.68 -16.39 -16.73
C LEU A 15 5.92 -17.58 -15.77
N ALA A 16 7.17 -18.04 -15.67
CA ALA A 16 7.58 -19.12 -14.78
C ALA A 16 7.41 -18.72 -13.30
N ASP A 17 7.79 -17.49 -12.95
CA ASP A 17 7.72 -16.99 -11.58
C ASP A 17 6.27 -16.81 -11.12
N PHE A 18 5.39 -16.41 -12.04
CA PHE A 18 3.96 -16.25 -11.75
C PHE A 18 3.25 -17.57 -11.47
N LYS A 19 3.54 -18.64 -12.24
CA LYS A 19 2.94 -19.96 -12.02
C LYS A 19 3.31 -20.55 -10.65
N ALA A 20 4.57 -20.37 -10.22
CA ALA A 20 5.03 -20.79 -8.90
C ALA A 20 4.26 -20.08 -7.77
N LEU A 21 4.01 -18.78 -7.94
CA LEU A 21 3.32 -17.97 -6.93
C LEU A 21 1.81 -18.30 -6.84
N VAL A 22 1.16 -18.56 -7.97
CA VAL A 22 -0.26 -18.97 -8.00
C VAL A 22 -0.45 -20.33 -7.33
N LEU A 23 0.43 -21.29 -7.59
CA LEU A 23 0.42 -22.61 -6.94
C LEU A 23 0.62 -22.48 -5.41
N ALA A 24 1.61 -21.69 -4.98
CA ALA A 24 1.85 -21.41 -3.56
C ALA A 24 0.62 -20.75 -2.88
N SER A 25 -0.08 -19.83 -3.56
CA SER A 25 -1.28 -19.18 -3.01
C SER A 25 -2.48 -20.11 -2.83
N LYS A 26 -2.62 -21.15 -3.69
CA LYS A 26 -3.69 -22.13 -3.62
C LYS A 26 -3.47 -23.11 -2.47
N GLU A 27 -2.26 -23.64 -2.34
CA GLU A 27 -1.86 -24.51 -1.22
C GLU A 27 -2.03 -23.77 0.11
N PHE A 28 -1.64 -22.49 0.17
CA PHE A 28 -1.82 -21.67 1.36
C PHE A 28 -3.28 -21.47 1.77
N ARG A 29 -4.19 -21.19 0.81
CA ARG A 29 -5.63 -21.06 1.11
C ARG A 29 -6.23 -22.36 1.67
N GLN A 30 -5.73 -23.50 1.22
CA GLN A 30 -6.17 -24.81 1.66
C GLN A 30 -5.72 -25.10 3.10
N THR A 31 -4.46 -24.78 3.42
CA THR A 31 -3.91 -24.89 4.78
C THR A 31 -4.65 -23.99 5.77
N VAL A 32 -4.92 -22.73 5.41
CA VAL A 32 -5.66 -21.79 6.29
C VAL A 32 -7.09 -22.27 6.56
N ARG A 33 -7.78 -22.85 5.58
CA ARG A 33 -9.12 -23.43 5.78
C ARG A 33 -9.10 -24.62 6.73
N GLN A 34 -8.07 -25.46 6.69
CA GLN A 34 -7.92 -26.58 7.61
C GLN A 34 -7.59 -26.10 9.03
N SER A 35 -6.70 -25.12 9.20
CA SER A 35 -6.32 -24.59 10.51
C SER A 35 -7.48 -23.86 11.22
N ARG A 36 -8.34 -23.14 10.49
CA ARG A 36 -9.53 -22.48 11.07
C ARG A 36 -10.52 -23.46 11.70
N LYS A 37 -10.69 -24.63 11.08
CA LYS A 37 -11.55 -25.68 11.63
C LYS A 37 -10.94 -26.23 12.91
N GLY A 38 -9.64 -26.52 12.94
CA GLY A 38 -8.94 -27.01 14.13
C GLY A 38 -9.00 -26.04 15.33
N LEU A 39 -8.83 -24.74 15.08
CA LEU A 39 -8.84 -23.72 16.14
C LEU A 39 -10.23 -23.52 16.78
N LEU A 40 -11.31 -23.64 16.01
CA LEU A 40 -12.68 -23.61 16.53
C LEU A 40 -12.98 -24.81 17.43
N TRP A 41 -12.49 -26.01 17.06
CA TRP A 41 -12.65 -27.21 17.88
C TRP A 41 -11.88 -27.12 19.20
N ILE A 42 -10.64 -26.63 19.18
CA ILE A 42 -9.82 -26.49 20.40
C ILE A 42 -10.42 -25.43 21.34
N GLY A 43 -10.88 -24.28 20.79
CA GLY A 43 -11.55 -23.25 21.58
C GLY A 43 -12.82 -23.77 22.28
N GLY A 44 -13.63 -24.57 21.58
CA GLY A 44 -14.82 -25.20 22.16
C GLY A 44 -14.49 -26.19 23.28
N LEU A 45 -13.44 -27.00 23.12
CA LEU A 45 -12.98 -27.94 24.14
C LEU A 45 -12.48 -27.25 25.42
N VAL A 46 -11.73 -26.14 25.29
CA VAL A 46 -11.23 -25.38 26.46
C VAL A 46 -12.37 -24.74 27.23
N VAL A 47 -13.38 -24.18 26.56
CA VAL A 47 -14.56 -23.60 27.21
C VAL A 47 -15.37 -24.69 27.93
N MET A 48 -15.58 -25.85 27.29
CA MET A 48 -16.26 -26.98 27.93
C MET A 48 -15.50 -27.52 29.15
N ALA A 49 -14.18 -27.68 29.06
CA ALA A 49 -13.36 -28.16 30.16
C ALA A 49 -13.31 -27.18 31.34
N ALA A 50 -13.39 -25.87 31.09
CA ALA A 50 -13.41 -24.86 32.15
C ALA A 50 -14.76 -24.80 32.91
N GLN A 51 -15.86 -25.25 32.30
CA GLN A 51 -17.19 -25.24 32.94
C GLN A 51 -17.52 -26.53 33.70
N LEU A 52 -16.79 -27.63 33.48
CA LEU A 52 -17.03 -28.91 34.15
C LEU A 52 -16.75 -28.91 35.68
N PRO A 53 -15.63 -28.36 36.17
CA PRO A 53 -15.27 -28.42 37.59
C PRO A 53 -16.27 -27.73 38.56
N PRO A 54 -16.83 -26.53 38.26
CA PRO A 54 -17.73 -25.86 39.18
C PRO A 54 -19.11 -26.53 39.31
N ILE A 55 -19.51 -27.36 38.34
CA ILE A 55 -20.75 -28.16 38.43
C ILE A 55 -20.59 -29.31 39.45
N LEU A 56 -19.36 -29.79 39.66
CA LEU A 56 -19.08 -30.94 40.53
C LEU A 56 -18.72 -30.54 41.98
N HIS A 57 -18.35 -29.28 42.22
CA HIS A 57 -17.96 -28.81 43.55
C HIS A 57 -18.68 -27.51 43.92
N ASP A 58 -19.58 -27.63 44.89
CA ASP A 58 -20.48 -26.60 45.42
C ASP A 58 -19.72 -25.54 46.25
N ARG A 59 -18.79 -24.80 45.62
CA ARG A 59 -17.97 -23.76 46.27
C ARG A 59 -18.08 -22.41 45.55
N PRO A 60 -18.82 -21.44 46.10
CA PRO A 60 -19.18 -20.21 45.37
C PRO A 60 -18.11 -19.11 45.31
N VAL A 61 -17.00 -19.18 46.05
CA VAL A 61 -16.12 -18.00 46.28
C VAL A 61 -14.86 -17.95 45.40
N GLN A 62 -14.46 -19.04 44.73
CA GLN A 62 -13.27 -19.05 43.85
C GLN A 62 -13.58 -18.88 42.35
N PHE A 63 -14.86 -18.71 42.00
CA PHE A 63 -15.29 -18.71 40.60
C PHE A 63 -14.75 -17.53 39.79
N SER A 64 -14.66 -16.33 40.38
CA SER A 64 -14.24 -15.11 39.67
C SER A 64 -12.78 -15.17 39.20
N HIS A 65 -11.86 -15.66 40.04
CA HIS A 65 -10.43 -15.73 39.69
C HIS A 65 -10.16 -16.73 38.56
N ASN A 66 -10.88 -17.86 38.54
CA ASN A 66 -10.73 -18.89 37.52
C ASN A 66 -11.24 -18.42 36.15
N VAL A 67 -12.30 -17.60 36.11
CA VAL A 67 -12.82 -17.03 34.86
C VAL A 67 -11.84 -16.02 34.26
N PHE A 68 -11.26 -15.13 35.07
CA PHE A 68 -10.29 -14.14 34.55
C PHE A 68 -8.99 -14.80 34.08
N THR A 69 -8.49 -15.82 34.78
CA THR A 69 -7.32 -16.58 34.32
C THR A 69 -7.60 -17.36 33.03
N ALA A 70 -8.76 -18.03 32.93
CA ALA A 70 -9.16 -18.72 31.71
C ALA A 70 -9.28 -17.75 30.51
N MET A 71 -9.85 -16.56 30.73
CA MET A 71 -9.98 -15.54 29.69
C MET A 71 -8.61 -14.97 29.25
N GLY A 72 -7.71 -14.72 30.20
CA GLY A 72 -6.33 -14.32 29.91
C GLY A 72 -5.57 -15.36 29.09
N ILE A 73 -5.70 -16.63 29.46
CA ILE A 73 -5.10 -17.75 28.71
C ILE A 73 -5.71 -17.84 27.30
N ALA A 74 -7.04 -17.70 27.16
CA ALA A 74 -7.69 -17.72 25.85
C ALA A 74 -7.23 -16.56 24.94
N ILE A 75 -7.08 -15.34 25.46
CA ILE A 75 -6.57 -14.20 24.68
C ILE A 75 -5.14 -14.43 24.22
N VAL A 76 -4.27 -14.98 25.08
CA VAL A 76 -2.88 -15.29 24.70
C VAL A 76 -2.83 -16.42 23.68
N LEU A 77 -3.57 -17.51 23.89
CA LEU A 77 -3.58 -18.67 22.98
C LEU A 77 -4.24 -18.38 21.64
N LEU A 78 -5.24 -17.48 21.58
CA LEU A 78 -5.88 -17.09 20.32
C LEU A 78 -5.17 -15.90 19.65
N GLY A 79 -4.59 -15.00 20.44
CA GLY A 79 -3.90 -13.81 19.97
C GLY A 79 -2.50 -14.10 19.43
N TRP A 80 -1.76 -15.04 20.04
CA TRP A 80 -0.38 -15.35 19.64
C TRP A 80 -0.27 -15.97 18.23
N PRO A 81 -1.13 -16.95 17.83
CA PRO A 81 -1.11 -17.47 16.47
C PRO A 81 -1.50 -16.42 15.44
N ARG A 82 -2.49 -15.56 15.76
CA ARG A 82 -2.89 -14.46 14.87
C ARG A 82 -1.78 -13.42 14.72
N SER A 83 -1.10 -13.07 15.80
CA SER A 83 0.06 -12.16 15.78
C SER A 83 1.22 -12.75 14.97
N ARG A 84 1.58 -14.02 15.20
CA ARG A 84 2.59 -14.71 14.38
C ARG A 84 2.17 -14.85 12.92
N TYR A 85 0.90 -15.06 12.65
CA TYR A 85 0.37 -15.11 11.28
C TYR A 85 0.50 -13.76 10.59
N VAL A 86 0.06 -12.67 11.22
CA VAL A 86 0.21 -11.31 10.70
C VAL A 86 1.69 -10.97 10.51
N HIS A 87 2.55 -11.31 11.48
CA HIS A 87 3.99 -11.12 11.33
C HIS A 87 4.60 -11.99 10.24
N SER A 88 4.13 -13.22 10.02
CA SER A 88 4.60 -14.08 8.94
C SER A 88 4.14 -13.57 7.58
N LEU A 89 2.93 -13.01 7.49
CA LEU A 89 2.40 -12.39 6.28
C LEU A 89 3.15 -11.11 5.96
N LEU A 90 3.36 -10.26 6.97
CA LEU A 90 4.18 -9.06 6.84
C LEU A 90 5.61 -9.44 6.47
N ARG A 91 6.21 -10.47 7.08
CA ARG A 91 7.54 -10.98 6.70
C ARG A 91 7.56 -11.54 5.28
N ALA A 92 6.53 -12.25 4.85
CA ALA A 92 6.43 -12.71 3.46
C ALA A 92 6.34 -11.52 2.50
N PHE A 93 5.63 -10.45 2.87
CA PHE A 93 5.54 -9.21 2.10
C PHE A 93 6.80 -8.32 2.18
N THR A 94 7.58 -8.38 3.26
CA THR A 94 8.84 -7.62 3.36
C THR A 94 10.02 -8.38 2.77
N ASN A 95 10.06 -9.70 2.90
CA ASN A 95 11.05 -10.51 2.20
C ASN A 95 10.76 -10.53 0.68
N ALA A 96 9.51 -10.28 0.29
CA ALA A 96 9.14 -9.98 -1.08
C ALA A 96 9.72 -8.66 -1.60
N SER A 97 9.87 -7.65 -0.72
CA SER A 97 10.41 -6.35 -1.10
C SER A 97 11.92 -6.33 -1.27
N ASP A 98 12.62 -7.40 -0.89
CA ASP A 98 14.07 -7.54 -1.11
C ASP A 98 14.44 -8.04 -2.52
N GLY A 99 13.46 -8.21 -3.43
CA GLY A 99 13.74 -8.19 -4.88
C GLY A 99 12.89 -9.08 -5.77
N GLU A 100 12.11 -10.03 -5.26
CA GLU A 100 11.58 -11.10 -6.12
C GLU A 100 10.21 -11.72 -5.78
N ALA A 101 9.45 -11.29 -4.75
CA ALA A 101 8.05 -11.79 -4.69
C ALA A 101 7.15 -11.00 -5.65
N ASN A 102 7.21 -11.46 -6.89
CA ASN A 102 6.45 -11.06 -8.05
C ASN A 102 4.94 -11.01 -7.76
N LEU A 103 4.36 -9.81 -7.74
CA LEU A 103 2.92 -9.58 -7.78
C LEU A 103 2.31 -9.87 -9.19
N GLY A 104 3.01 -10.64 -10.02
CA GLY A 104 2.76 -10.78 -11.46
C GLY A 104 3.24 -9.57 -12.25
N ALA A 105 3.15 -9.65 -13.59
CA ALA A 105 3.44 -8.53 -14.46
C ALA A 105 2.64 -7.30 -14.01
N SER A 106 3.35 -6.19 -13.81
CA SER A 106 2.73 -4.93 -13.43
C SER A 106 2.91 -3.92 -14.55
N GLU A 107 1.81 -3.33 -14.99
CA GLU A 107 1.79 -2.23 -15.94
C GLU A 107 1.61 -0.94 -15.14
N LEU A 108 2.51 0.02 -15.33
CA LEU A 108 2.35 1.38 -14.83
C LEU A 108 1.96 2.26 -16.01
N VAL A 109 0.83 2.94 -15.92
CA VAL A 109 0.37 3.87 -16.96
C VAL A 109 0.31 5.27 -16.38
N PHE A 110 0.96 6.20 -17.09
CA PHE A 110 1.02 7.62 -16.76
C PHE A 110 0.27 8.40 -17.82
N ASP A 111 -0.76 9.12 -17.44
CA ASP A 111 -1.57 9.93 -18.34
C ASP A 111 -1.84 11.32 -17.74
N ASP A 112 -2.62 12.15 -18.43
CA ASP A 112 -2.97 13.49 -17.95
C ASP A 112 -3.81 13.45 -16.64
N ALA A 113 -4.47 12.32 -16.35
CA ALA A 113 -5.33 12.16 -15.17
C ALA A 113 -4.55 11.68 -13.93
N GLY A 114 -3.52 10.86 -14.11
CA GLY A 114 -2.76 10.35 -12.98
C GLY A 114 -1.78 9.22 -13.30
N LEU A 115 -1.45 8.52 -12.22
CA LEU A 115 -0.65 7.30 -12.21
C LEU A 115 -1.57 6.11 -11.92
N SER A 116 -1.70 5.19 -12.86
CA SER A 116 -2.35 3.91 -12.63
C SER A 116 -1.34 2.77 -12.59
N SER A 117 -1.62 1.81 -11.72
CA SER A 117 -0.85 0.58 -11.57
C SER A 117 -1.80 -0.59 -11.70
N HIS A 118 -1.54 -1.44 -12.69
CA HIS A 118 -2.29 -2.64 -12.96
C HIS A 118 -1.39 -3.84 -12.69
N SER A 119 -1.88 -4.79 -11.91
CA SER A 119 -1.28 -6.10 -11.71
C SER A 119 -2.37 -7.16 -11.87
N ALA A 120 -1.98 -8.43 -11.94
CA ALA A 120 -2.94 -9.53 -12.09
C ALA A 120 -4.01 -9.59 -10.97
N LEU A 121 -3.71 -9.06 -9.78
CA LEU A 121 -4.57 -9.15 -8.60
C LEU A 121 -5.09 -7.81 -8.10
N LEU A 122 -4.47 -6.71 -8.49
CA LEU A 122 -4.76 -5.40 -7.96
C LEU A 122 -4.60 -4.32 -9.03
N SER A 123 -5.60 -3.43 -9.11
CA SER A 123 -5.49 -2.17 -9.83
C SER A 123 -5.59 -1.02 -8.83
N SER A 124 -4.69 -0.05 -8.92
CA SER A 124 -4.77 1.19 -8.14
C SER A 124 -4.52 2.40 -9.02
N TRP A 125 -5.28 3.47 -8.80
CA TRP A 125 -5.12 4.75 -9.47
C TRP A 125 -4.77 5.84 -8.45
N HIS A 126 -3.91 6.77 -8.85
CA HIS A 126 -3.40 7.86 -8.02
C HIS A 126 -3.37 9.16 -8.81
N ASP A 127 -4.03 10.19 -8.27
CA ASP A 127 -3.95 11.55 -8.81
C ASP A 127 -2.53 12.10 -8.71
N TRP A 128 -2.10 12.87 -9.72
CA TRP A 128 -0.85 13.61 -9.72
C TRP A 128 -0.65 14.53 -8.51
N GLN A 129 -1.74 15.03 -7.92
CA GLN A 129 -1.71 15.81 -6.69
C GLN A 129 -1.16 15.03 -5.50
N LEU A 130 -1.32 13.70 -5.50
CA LEU A 130 -0.77 12.85 -4.45
C LEU A 130 0.72 12.57 -4.66
N VAL A 131 1.30 12.88 -5.82
CA VAL A 131 2.73 12.69 -6.08
C VAL A 131 3.53 13.74 -5.31
N SER A 132 4.08 13.31 -4.18
CA SER A 132 4.77 14.17 -3.23
C SER A 132 6.21 14.45 -3.63
N ASP A 133 6.90 13.51 -4.28
CA ASP A 133 8.29 13.64 -4.70
C ASP A 133 8.66 12.67 -5.83
N ILE A 134 9.70 13.02 -6.60
CA ILE A 134 10.25 12.18 -7.68
C ILE A 134 11.78 12.18 -7.54
N GLN A 135 12.35 11.01 -7.23
CA GLN A 135 13.79 10.85 -7.05
C GLN A 135 14.38 9.93 -8.11
N GLU A 136 15.48 10.36 -8.70
CA GLU A 136 16.20 9.62 -9.72
C GLU A 136 17.49 9.06 -9.14
N THR A 137 17.73 7.78 -9.42
CA THR A 137 19.01 7.12 -9.19
C THR A 137 19.53 6.52 -10.50
N SER A 138 20.77 6.03 -10.51
CA SER A 138 21.34 5.39 -11.70
C SER A 138 20.58 4.13 -12.13
N THR A 139 19.88 3.47 -11.20
CA THR A 139 19.22 2.17 -11.43
C THR A 139 17.70 2.23 -11.34
N HIS A 140 17.14 3.21 -10.63
CA HIS A 140 15.71 3.28 -10.33
C HIS A 140 15.16 4.71 -10.40
N LEU A 141 13.89 4.82 -10.76
CA LEU A 141 13.06 6.00 -10.55
C LEU A 141 12.09 5.74 -9.39
N PHE A 142 12.11 6.60 -8.38
CA PHE A 142 11.19 6.56 -7.26
C PHE A 142 10.13 7.65 -7.40
N ILE A 143 8.86 7.26 -7.40
CA ILE A 143 7.73 8.19 -7.44
C ILE A 143 6.97 8.05 -6.12
N HIS A 144 7.14 9.03 -5.24
CA HIS A 144 6.49 9.04 -3.92
C HIS A 144 5.05 9.51 -4.06
N VAL A 145 4.11 8.72 -3.54
CA VAL A 145 2.67 9.01 -3.54
C VAL A 145 2.19 9.09 -2.09
N GLY A 146 1.89 10.30 -1.65
CA GLY A 146 1.61 10.61 -0.25
C GLY A 146 2.85 10.46 0.64
N ARG A 147 2.63 10.09 1.91
CA ARG A 147 3.69 9.95 2.92
C ARG A 147 4.25 8.52 3.04
N PHE A 148 3.48 7.51 2.65
CA PHE A 148 3.76 6.11 3.00
C PHE A 148 3.94 5.18 1.80
N ARG A 149 3.83 5.68 0.56
CA ARG A 149 3.93 4.86 -0.64
C ARG A 149 4.93 5.46 -1.62
N ALA A 150 5.72 4.60 -2.24
CA ALA A 150 6.57 4.94 -3.38
C ALA A 150 6.45 3.86 -4.45
N PHE A 151 6.37 4.27 -5.70
CA PHE A 151 6.54 3.38 -6.84
C PHE A 151 8.02 3.35 -7.21
N MET A 152 8.59 2.16 -7.25
CA MET A 152 9.98 1.93 -7.64
C MET A 152 9.99 1.33 -9.04
N ILE A 153 10.57 2.06 -9.99
CA ILE A 153 10.59 1.68 -11.40
C ILE A 153 12.04 1.37 -11.79
N PRO A 154 12.40 0.10 -12.01
CA PRO A 154 13.76 -0.30 -12.36
C PRO A 154 14.09 0.06 -13.82
N ARG A 155 15.17 0.82 -14.02
CA ARG A 155 15.58 1.30 -15.35
C ARG A 155 15.90 0.20 -16.34
N ALA A 156 16.54 -0.86 -15.85
CA ALA A 156 17.01 -1.97 -16.67
C ALA A 156 15.90 -2.90 -17.17
N ARG A 157 14.70 -2.87 -16.57
CA ARG A 157 13.60 -3.81 -16.85
C ARG A 157 12.34 -3.14 -17.38
N THR A 158 12.41 -1.84 -17.62
CA THR A 158 11.29 -1.05 -18.11
C THR A 158 11.35 -1.02 -19.63
N THR A 159 10.32 -1.55 -20.28
CA THR A 159 10.07 -1.26 -21.69
C THR A 159 9.25 0.03 -21.75
N CYS A 160 9.80 1.04 -22.42
CA CYS A 160 9.18 2.35 -22.59
C CYS A 160 9.44 2.82 -24.01
N ASP A 161 8.40 3.31 -24.69
CA ASP A 161 8.51 3.86 -26.04
C ASP A 161 9.23 5.22 -26.07
N ARG A 162 9.42 5.84 -24.89
CA ARG A 162 10.08 7.14 -24.72
C ARG A 162 11.42 7.00 -24.02
N SER A 163 12.29 7.98 -24.24
CA SER A 163 13.55 8.05 -23.48
C SER A 163 13.28 8.34 -21.99
N TRP A 164 14.14 7.83 -21.10
CA TRP A 164 14.05 8.08 -19.66
C TRP A 164 13.96 9.58 -19.29
N PRO A 165 14.79 10.47 -19.87
CA PRO A 165 14.69 11.90 -19.61
C PRO A 165 13.35 12.50 -20.01
N GLU A 166 12.81 12.14 -21.18
CA GLU A 166 11.51 12.62 -21.66
C GLU A 166 10.37 12.18 -20.75
N MET A 167 10.42 10.93 -20.29
CA MET A 167 9.42 10.40 -19.35
C MET A 167 9.46 11.15 -18.02
N ILE A 168 10.64 11.36 -17.44
CA ILE A 168 10.79 12.07 -16.17
C ILE A 168 10.27 13.51 -16.31
N GLU A 169 10.57 14.16 -17.43
CA GLU A 169 10.10 15.51 -17.69
C GLU A 169 8.58 15.55 -17.88
N ALA A 170 7.99 14.57 -18.55
CA ALA A 170 6.54 14.44 -18.66
C ALA A 170 5.87 14.30 -17.28
N ILE A 171 6.39 13.42 -16.41
CA ILE A 171 5.88 13.23 -15.04
C ILE A 171 6.00 14.53 -14.23
N ARG A 172 7.13 15.25 -14.35
CA ARG A 172 7.31 16.56 -13.70
C ARG A 172 6.31 17.60 -14.22
N SER A 173 6.07 17.63 -15.53
CA SER A 173 5.09 18.51 -16.15
C SER A 173 3.67 18.22 -15.65
N TYR A 174 3.25 16.96 -15.60
CA TYR A 174 1.95 16.57 -15.05
C TYR A 174 1.77 17.02 -13.60
N ARG A 175 2.79 16.78 -12.76
CA ARG A 175 2.79 17.24 -11.37
C ARG A 175 2.72 18.76 -11.25
N ALA A 176 3.47 19.49 -12.09
CA ALA A 176 3.45 20.95 -12.10
C ALA A 176 2.08 21.49 -12.50
N GLN A 177 1.45 20.91 -13.52
CA GLN A 177 0.09 21.24 -13.94
C GLN A 177 -0.93 20.97 -12.83
N ALA A 178 -0.86 19.80 -12.18
CA ALA A 178 -1.74 19.44 -11.08
C ALA A 178 -1.67 20.43 -9.90
N ARG A 179 -0.48 20.95 -9.59
CA ARG A 179 -0.31 22.00 -8.55
C ARG A 179 -0.95 23.32 -8.94
N ASN A 180 -0.92 23.69 -10.22
CA ASN A 180 -1.54 24.92 -10.71
C ASN A 180 -3.08 24.86 -10.57
N PHE A 181 -3.68 23.67 -10.70
CA PHE A 181 -5.12 23.48 -10.50
C PHE A 181 -5.59 23.69 -9.05
N GLU A 182 -4.73 23.45 -8.05
CA GLU A 182 -5.10 23.58 -6.64
C GLU A 182 -5.21 25.04 -6.14
N ARG A 183 -5.01 26.04 -7.02
CA ARG A 183 -4.78 27.44 -6.61
C ARG A 183 -3.73 27.51 -5.47
N ARG A 184 -2.69 26.67 -5.48
CA ARG A 184 -1.57 26.83 -4.55
C ARG A 184 -0.51 27.72 -5.19
N CYS A 185 0.20 28.48 -4.36
CA CYS A 185 1.35 29.24 -4.83
C CYS A 185 2.41 28.29 -5.38
N PRO A 186 2.86 28.44 -6.64
CA PRO A 186 3.86 27.56 -7.23
C PRO A 186 5.25 27.71 -6.56
N GLN A 187 5.50 28.83 -5.89
CA GLN A 187 6.81 29.15 -5.30
C GLN A 187 6.96 28.63 -3.86
N CYS A 188 5.91 28.69 -3.03
CA CYS A 188 5.98 28.26 -1.62
C CYS A 188 4.93 27.23 -1.20
N GLY A 189 3.98 26.87 -2.07
CA GLY A 189 2.94 25.89 -1.77
C GLY A 189 1.76 26.38 -0.91
N PHE A 190 1.74 27.68 -0.57
CA PHE A 190 0.64 28.31 0.19
C PHE A 190 -0.70 28.16 -0.54
N ASP A 191 -1.78 27.86 0.17
CA ASP A 191 -3.11 27.67 -0.41
C ASP A 191 -3.77 29.03 -0.74
N LEU A 192 -3.95 29.33 -2.03
CA LEU A 192 -4.59 30.58 -2.49
C LEU A 192 -6.10 30.41 -2.69
N ARG A 193 -6.70 29.25 -2.36
CA ARG A 193 -8.16 29.05 -2.47
C ARG A 193 -8.96 30.03 -1.61
N SER A 194 -8.42 30.43 -0.47
CA SER A 194 -9.05 31.35 0.49
C SER A 194 -8.81 32.83 0.18
N LEU A 195 -7.99 33.16 -0.82
CA LEU A 195 -7.56 34.53 -1.06
C LEU A 195 -8.20 35.13 -2.32
N PRO A 196 -8.64 36.39 -2.25
CA PRO A 196 -9.00 37.15 -3.44
C PRO A 196 -7.72 37.48 -4.25
N LEU A 197 -7.41 36.61 -5.21
CA LEU A 197 -6.64 36.75 -6.47
C LEU A 197 -5.35 37.62 -6.58
N HIS A 198 -4.85 38.29 -5.54
CA HIS A 198 -3.74 39.26 -5.65
C HIS A 198 -2.34 38.70 -5.34
N GLY A 199 -2.14 37.39 -5.56
CA GLY A 199 -0.85 36.73 -5.36
C GLY A 199 -0.64 36.14 -3.96
N CYS A 200 0.51 35.49 -3.77
CA CYS A 200 0.80 34.75 -2.55
C CYS A 200 1.22 35.68 -1.41
N PRO A 201 0.64 35.56 -0.20
CA PRO A 201 1.01 36.38 0.94
C PRO A 201 2.33 36.00 1.60
N GLU A 202 2.72 34.74 1.52
CA GLU A 202 3.95 34.24 2.15
C GLU A 202 5.21 34.63 1.37
N CYS A 203 5.21 34.41 0.05
CA CYS A 203 6.43 34.58 -0.76
C CYS A 203 6.35 35.74 -1.77
N GLY A 204 5.24 36.47 -1.82
CA GLY A 204 5.06 37.62 -2.71
C GLY A 204 4.86 37.28 -4.20
N TRP A 205 4.72 36.00 -4.56
CA TRP A 205 4.49 35.58 -5.95
C TRP A 205 3.26 36.28 -6.53
N SER A 206 3.38 36.85 -7.74
CA SER A 206 2.35 37.61 -8.47
C SER A 206 1.90 38.96 -7.88
N ARG A 207 2.57 39.51 -6.85
CA ARG A 207 2.23 40.86 -6.32
C ARG A 207 2.69 42.04 -7.20
N GLY A 208 3.62 41.81 -8.13
CA GLY A 208 4.30 42.86 -8.90
C GLY A 208 3.75 43.15 -10.31
N SER A 209 2.75 42.42 -10.80
CA SER A 209 2.30 42.50 -12.20
C SER A 209 1.06 43.37 -12.44
N VAL A 210 0.44 43.95 -11.40
CA VAL A 210 -0.83 44.70 -11.51
C VAL A 210 -0.63 46.22 -11.70
N GLY A 211 0.56 46.66 -12.15
CA GLY A 211 0.89 48.09 -12.23
C GLY A 211 1.87 48.51 -13.32
N ARG A 212 1.92 47.81 -14.47
CA ARG A 212 2.61 48.28 -15.67
C ARG A 212 1.73 48.17 -16.89
#